data_AF-A0A914C0P0-F1
#
_entry.id   AF-A0A914C0P0-F1
#
_cell.length_a   1.000
_cell.length_b   1.000
_cell.length_c   1.000
_cell.angle_alpha   90.00
_cell.angle_beta   90.00
_cell.angle_gamma   90.00
#
_symmetry.space_group_name_H-M   'P 1'
#
loop_
_entity.id
_entity.type
_entity.pdbx_description
1 polymer ?
#
loop_
_entity_poly.entity_id
_entity_poly.type
_entity_poly.pdbx_seq_one_letter_code
_entity_poly.pdbx_strand_id
1 'polypeptide(L)'
;MLLGYVSLHVRVSNRAALNLYQNTLKFEIYDVEPKYYADGEDAYAMRRHLVQFAKEHNVEPADRESFFKTAAEVKKNKPSSSK
;
A
#
# COMPACT_ATOMS: atom_id res chain seq x y z
N MET A 1 2.45 -13.60 -1.29
CA MET A 1 1.72 -12.41 -0.80
C MET A 1 2.77 -11.31 -0.72
N LEU A 2 2.92 -10.55 -1.81
CA LEU A 2 4.11 -9.74 -2.06
C LEU A 2 3.86 -8.30 -1.62
N LEU A 3 4.82 -7.77 -0.85
CA LEU A 3 5.05 -6.35 -0.55
C LEU A 3 4.02 -5.72 0.40
N GLY A 4 4.43 -5.52 1.66
CA GLY A 4 3.61 -4.89 2.70
C GLY A 4 3.32 -3.43 2.38
N TYR A 5 2.14 -3.17 1.82
CA TYR A 5 1.55 -1.84 1.72
C TYR A 5 0.10 -1.93 2.21
N VAL A 6 -0.41 -0.79 2.69
CA VAL A 6 -1.83 -0.61 2.95
C VAL A 6 -2.41 0.27 1.84
N SER A 7 -3.61 -0.05 1.38
CA SER A 7 -4.30 0.70 0.33
C SER A 7 -5.68 1.15 0.78
N LEU A 8 -6.19 2.20 0.15
CA LEU A 8 -7.52 2.77 0.39
C LEU A 8 -8.02 3.51 -0.85
N HIS A 9 -9.30 3.84 -0.86
CA HIS A 9 -9.96 4.64 -1.90
C HIS A 9 -10.52 5.92 -1.31
N VAL A 10 -10.31 7.04 -2.00
CA VAL A 10 -10.81 8.36 -1.59
C VAL A 10 -11.53 9.03 -2.74
N ARG A 11 -12.72 9.59 -2.47
CA ARG A 11 -13.44 10.49 -3.39
C ARG A 11 -12.52 11.61 -3.89
N VAL A 12 -12.52 11.86 -5.20
CA VAL A 12 -11.74 12.94 -5.81
C VAL A 12 -12.12 14.30 -5.23
N SER A 13 -13.39 14.50 -4.88
CA SER A 13 -13.90 15.74 -4.30
C SER A 13 -13.55 15.93 -2.81
N ASN A 14 -13.14 14.89 -2.08
CA ASN A 14 -12.90 14.97 -0.64
C ASN A 14 -11.51 15.55 -0.32
N ARG A 15 -11.40 16.88 -0.46
CA ARG A 15 -10.15 17.64 -0.23
C ARG A 15 -9.56 17.44 1.16
N ALA A 16 -10.40 17.32 2.19
CA ALA A 16 -9.93 17.12 3.56
C ALA A 16 -9.23 15.76 3.73
N ALA A 17 -9.86 14.69 3.24
CA ALA A 17 -9.27 13.36 3.25
C ALA A 17 -8.00 13.30 2.38
N LEU A 18 -8.01 13.92 1.20
CA LEU A 18 -6.83 13.97 0.33
C LEU A 18 -5.65 14.65 1.02
N ASN A 19 -5.87 15.77 1.71
CA ASN A 19 -4.82 16.43 2.48
C ASN A 19 -4.30 15.52 3.61
N LEU A 20 -5.19 14.86 4.36
CA LEU A 20 -4.79 13.92 5.41
C LEU A 20 -3.94 12.77 4.85
N TYR A 21 -4.43 12.09 3.82
CA TYR A 21 -3.78 10.90 3.30
C TYR A 21 -2.48 11.22 2.56
N GLN A 22 -2.44 12.26 1.71
CA GLN A 22 -1.24 12.63 0.96
C GLN A 22 -0.22 13.36 1.83
N ASN A 23 -0.63 14.44 2.49
CA ASN A 23 0.32 15.36 3.11
C ASN A 23 0.73 14.93 4.51
N THR A 24 -0.21 14.42 5.32
CA THR A 24 0.08 13.99 6.69
C THR A 24 0.56 12.55 6.72
N LEU A 25 -0.20 11.63 6.11
CA LEU A 25 0.05 10.19 6.19
C LEU A 25 0.90 9.64 5.03
N LYS A 26 1.31 10.48 4.07
CA LYS A 26 2.24 10.11 2.98
C LYS A 26 1.79 8.90 2.16
N PHE A 27 0.49 8.81 1.90
CA PHE A 27 -0.05 7.91 0.88
C PHE A 27 0.18 8.51 -0.50
N GLU A 28 0.50 7.65 -1.45
CA GLU A 28 0.65 7.99 -2.86
C GLU A 28 -0.59 7.53 -3.63
N ILE A 29 -1.09 8.36 -4.55
CA ILE A 29 -2.07 7.91 -5.54
C ILE A 29 -1.34 7.00 -6.53
N TYR A 30 -1.82 5.77 -6.69
CA TYR A 30 -1.25 4.84 -7.68
C TYR A 30 -2.19 4.61 -8.87
N ASP A 31 -3.49 4.90 -8.72
CA ASP A 31 -4.47 4.77 -9.80
C ASP A 31 -5.69 5.69 -9.59
N VAL A 32 -6.49 5.87 -10.64
CA VAL A 32 -7.79 6.54 -10.62
C VAL A 32 -8.85 5.56 -11.09
N GLU A 33 -9.82 5.28 -10.23
CA GLU A 33 -10.92 4.35 -10.53
C GLU A 33 -12.17 5.13 -10.97
N PRO A 34 -12.55 5.07 -12.25
CA PRO A 34 -13.67 5.85 -12.77
C PRO A 34 -15.00 5.32 -12.26
N LYS A 35 -15.90 6.22 -11.85
CA LYS A 35 -17.24 5.91 -11.34
C LYS A 35 -17.25 4.86 -10.22
N TYR A 36 -16.25 4.91 -9.35
CA TYR A 36 -16.09 3.97 -8.24
C TYR A 36 -17.25 4.06 -7.23
N TYR A 37 -17.75 5.27 -6.96
CA TYR A 37 -18.87 5.48 -6.06
C TYR A 37 -20.22 5.37 -6.77
N ALA A 38 -21.27 5.04 -6.01
CA ALA A 38 -22.61 4.78 -6.55
C ALA A 38 -23.27 5.98 -7.27
N ASP A 39 -22.81 7.20 -6.97
CA ASP A 39 -23.23 8.44 -7.63
C ASP A 39 -22.44 8.74 -8.92
N GLY A 40 -21.52 7.85 -9.29
CA GLY A 40 -20.66 8.00 -10.45
C GLY A 40 -19.42 8.85 -10.19
N GLU A 41 -19.12 9.24 -8.95
CA GLU A 41 -17.86 9.91 -8.64
C GLU A 41 -16.68 8.93 -8.76
N ASP A 42 -15.58 9.42 -9.34
CA ASP A 42 -14.30 8.72 -9.40
C ASP A 42 -13.65 8.61 -8.01
N ALA A 43 -12.76 7.62 -7.84
CA ALA A 43 -11.94 7.48 -6.66
C ALA A 43 -10.44 7.53 -7.00
N TYR A 44 -9.65 8.15 -6.13
CA TYR A 44 -8.23 7.89 -6.09
C TYR A 44 -7.96 6.60 -5.32
N ALA A 45 -7.29 5.65 -5.96
CA ALA A 45 -6.73 4.50 -5.29
C ALA A 45 -5.35 4.88 -4.76
N MET A 46 -5.19 4.82 -3.44
CA MET A 46 -4.00 5.29 -2.75
C MET A 46 -3.33 4.16 -1.99
N ARG A 47 -2.01 4.24 -1.82
CA ARG A 47 -1.24 3.25 -1.04
C ARG A 47 -0.10 3.87 -0.25
N ARG A 48 0.29 3.20 0.84
CA ARG A 48 1.51 3.51 1.61
C ARG A 48 2.31 2.24 1.85
N HIS A 49 3.61 2.29 1.55
CA HIS A 49 4.53 1.19 1.81
C HIS A 49 4.85 1.07 3.30
N LEU A 50 4.46 -0.07 3.91
CA LEU A 50 4.64 -0.33 5.34
C LEU A 50 6.10 -0.60 5.71
N VAL A 51 6.88 -1.20 4.80
CA VAL A 51 8.32 -1.43 5.01
C VAL A 51 9.07 -0.10 5.14
N GLN A 52 8.77 0.85 4.25
CA GLN A 52 9.39 2.17 4.28
C GLN A 52 8.98 2.93 5.55
N PHE A 53 7.68 2.92 5.86
CA PHE A 53 7.15 3.50 7.10
C PHE A 53 7.83 2.94 8.35
N ALA A 54 7.98 1.62 8.45
CA ALA A 54 8.60 0.99 9.61
C ALA A 54 10.06 1.41 9.80
N LYS A 55 10.81 1.56 8.69
CA LYS A 55 12.20 2.06 8.73
C LYS A 55 12.29 3.51 9.19
N GLU A 56 11.42 4.38 8.67
CA GLU A 56 11.40 5.81 9.01
C GLU A 56 11.04 6.06 10.49
N HIS A 57 10.15 5.22 11.03
CA HIS A 57 9.61 5.39 12.37
C HIS A 57 10.18 4.41 13.40
N ASN A 58 11.21 3.63 13.04
CA ASN A 58 11.83 2.60 13.89
C ASN A 58 10.80 1.64 14.51
N VAL A 59 9.82 1.22 13.70
CA VAL A 59 8.80 0.25 14.12
C VAL A 59 9.35 -1.16 13.94
N GLU A 60 9.37 -1.93 15.03
CA GLU A 60 9.71 -3.35 14.99
C GLU A 60 8.46 -4.19 14.74
N PRO A 61 8.35 -4.89 13.60
CA PRO A 61 7.23 -5.78 13.31
C PRO A 61 7.33 -7.08 14.12
N ALA A 62 6.19 -7.74 14.36
CA ALA A 62 6.13 -9.00 15.10
C ALA A 62 6.96 -10.14 14.47
N ASP A 63 7.07 -10.15 13.14
CA ASP A 63 7.94 -11.06 12.41
C ASP A 63 8.82 -10.25 11.44
N ARG A 64 10.04 -9.94 11.90
CA ARG A 64 11.01 -9.14 11.17
C ARG A 64 11.45 -9.78 9.86
N GLU A 65 11.65 -11.09 9.86
CA GLU A 65 12.20 -11.78 8.70
C GLU A 65 11.19 -11.80 7.53
N SER A 66 9.93 -12.10 7.82
CA SER A 66 8.90 -12.09 6.77
C SER A 66 8.52 -10.68 6.33
N PHE A 67 8.52 -9.71 7.24
CA PHE A 67 8.11 -8.34 6.96
C PHE A 67 9.09 -7.57 6.08
N PHE A 68 10.41 -7.74 6.30
CA PHE A 68 11.43 -7.04 5.53
C PHE A 68 11.95 -7.83 4.30
N LYS A 69 11.47 -9.07 4.09
CA LYS A 69 11.83 -9.87 2.91
C LYS A 69 11.39 -9.19 1.62
N THR A 70 12.33 -9.04 0.68
CA THR A 70 12.04 -8.44 -0.62
C THR A 70 11.33 -9.42 -1.56
N ALA A 71 10.60 -8.89 -2.54
CA ALA A 71 9.97 -9.70 -3.59
C ALA A 71 10.96 -10.59 -4.37
N ALA A 72 12.23 -10.18 -4.45
CA ALA A 72 13.29 -10.94 -5.11
C ALA A 72 13.77 -12.13 -4.27
N GLU A 73 13.90 -11.96 -2.95
CA GLU A 73 14.31 -13.03 -2.02
C GLU A 73 13.23 -14.10 -1.83
N VAL A 74 11.95 -13.70 -1.84
CA VAL A 74 10.82 -14.64 -1.76
C VAL A 74 10.75 -15.56 -2.98
N LYS A 75 11.11 -15.08 -4.17
CA LYS A 75 11.12 -15.91 -5.39
C LYS A 75 12.26 -16.94 -5.43
N LYS A 76 13.38 -16.67 -4.76
CA LYS A 76 14.55 -17.58 -4.73
C LYS A 76 14.34 -18.79 -3.80
N ASN A 77 13.48 -18.67 -2.80
CA ASN A 77 13.24 -19.69 -1.77
C ASN A 77 11.92 -20.46 -1.94
N LYS A 78 11.21 -20.32 -3.06
CA LYS A 78 10.03 -21.17 -3.32
C LYS A 78 10.54 -22.53 -3.84
N PRO A 79 10.30 -23.66 -3.13
CA PRO A 79 10.62 -24.95 -3.71
C PRO A 79 9.78 -25.11 -4.98
N SER A 80 10.43 -25.51 -6.07
CA SER A 80 9.75 -25.94 -7.28
C SER A 80 8.77 -27.05 -6.90
N SER A 81 7.47 -26.73 -6.83
CA SER A 81 6.46 -27.77 -6.69
C SER A 81 6.50 -28.57 -7.98
N SER A 82 7.04 -29.77 -7.86
CA SER A 82 7.16 -30.79 -8.88
C SER A 82 5.87 -30.95 -9.68
N LYS A 83 6.01 -30.99 -10.99
CA LYS A 83 5.22 -31.86 -11.88
C LYS A 83 6.17 -32.50 -12.86
#